data_AF-X1U0Z3-F1
#
_entry.id   AF-X1U0Z3-F1
#
_cell.length_a   1.000
_cell.length_b   1.000
_cell.length_c   1.000
_cell.angle_alpha   90.00
_cell.angle_beta   90.00
_cell.angle_gamma   90.00
#
_symmetry.space_group_name_H-M   'P 1'
#
loop_
_entity.id
_entity.type
_entity.pdbx_description
1 polymer ?
#
loop_
_entity_poly.entity_id
_entity_poly.type
_entity_poly.pdbx_seq_one_letter_code
_entity_poly.pdbx_strand_id
1 'polypeptide(L)'
;MRLNGKTITYSAAHARKVLAIGKPAPPMVIIACNTGRFEGHENCLAESLLLMPAGPVAVVAATTESHELTNYFVALCLSQQLGEKNKRFGSIWLAAQHKAINTRDIIMERILCNADEKADLAKVRRDHILMYALLGDPATPLHLPDRLHASVKYTPGTWHWDVPKPQGATKLYAGLRPSVQVLSRIAPQSEKAAALKLFQQANDTFAFKPLREFAADE
;
A
#
# COMPACT_ATOMS: atom_id res chain seq x y z
N MET A 1 -6.61 16.05 -3.18
CA MET A 1 -5.84 15.85 -4.43
C MET A 1 -6.43 16.76 -5.50
N ARG A 2 -5.64 17.30 -6.45
CA ARG A 2 -6.17 18.05 -7.60
C ARG A 2 -5.93 17.27 -8.89
N LEU A 3 -6.96 17.13 -9.73
CA LEU A 3 -6.84 16.59 -11.09
C LEU A 3 -7.43 17.62 -12.05
N ASN A 4 -6.65 18.06 -13.04
CA ASN A 4 -7.05 19.10 -14.00
C ASN A 4 -7.59 20.38 -13.32
N GLY A 5 -6.90 20.84 -12.27
CA GLY A 5 -7.28 22.04 -11.50
C GLY A 5 -8.46 21.88 -10.54
N LYS A 6 -9.19 20.75 -10.57
CA LYS A 6 -10.32 20.48 -9.67
C LYS A 6 -9.86 19.69 -8.46
N THR A 7 -10.27 20.14 -7.27
CA THR A 7 -10.07 19.37 -6.04
C THR A 7 -10.94 18.13 -6.09
N ILE A 8 -10.30 16.96 -6.16
CA ILE A 8 -10.94 15.67 -5.93
C ILE A 8 -10.98 15.46 -4.42
N THR A 9 -12.19 15.37 -3.90
CA THR A 9 -12.48 14.89 -2.56
C THR A 9 -13.10 13.50 -2.65
N TYR A 10 -12.60 12.56 -1.85
CA TYR A 10 -13.26 11.29 -1.62
C TYR A 10 -13.89 11.37 -0.24
N SER A 11 -15.21 11.19 -0.18
CA SER A 11 -15.97 11.25 1.07
C SER A 11 -16.97 10.10 1.11
N ALA A 12 -17.51 9.79 2.28
CA ALA A 12 -18.58 8.82 2.42
C ALA A 12 -19.78 9.16 1.51
N ALA A 13 -20.06 10.44 1.25
CA ALA A 13 -21.11 10.85 0.32
C ALA A 13 -20.81 10.47 -1.14
N HIS A 14 -19.55 10.56 -1.57
CA HIS A 14 -19.14 10.08 -2.90
C HIS A 14 -19.22 8.56 -3.00
N ALA A 15 -18.74 7.84 -1.98
CA ALA A 15 -18.83 6.38 -1.93
C ALA A 15 -20.29 5.91 -2.00
N ARG A 16 -21.20 6.56 -1.26
CA ARG A 16 -22.65 6.30 -1.31
C ARG A 16 -23.22 6.38 -2.72
N LYS A 17 -22.87 7.42 -3.48
CA LYS A 17 -23.37 7.58 -4.85
C LYS A 17 -22.86 6.48 -5.78
N VAL A 18 -21.58 6.12 -5.67
CA VAL A 18 -20.94 5.12 -6.55
C VAL A 18 -21.37 3.69 -6.19
N LEU A 19 -21.58 3.40 -4.91
CA LEU A 19 -21.88 2.06 -4.41
C LEU A 19 -23.37 1.84 -4.11
N ALA A 20 -24.24 2.78 -4.51
CA ALA A 20 -25.69 2.66 -4.30
C ALA A 20 -26.32 1.50 -5.09
N ILE A 21 -25.75 1.16 -6.26
CA ILE A 21 -26.29 0.16 -7.18
C ILE A 21 -25.13 -0.66 -7.73
N GLY A 22 -25.28 -1.98 -7.74
CA GLY A 22 -24.28 -2.89 -8.30
C GLY A 22 -24.20 -4.20 -7.55
N LYS A 23 -23.18 -5.00 -7.86
CA LYS A 23 -22.84 -6.21 -7.12
C LYS A 23 -21.94 -5.85 -5.93
N PRO A 24 -22.02 -6.59 -4.81
CA PRO A 24 -21.10 -6.40 -3.70
C PRO A 24 -19.64 -6.46 -4.16
N ALA A 25 -18.83 -5.55 -3.62
CA ALA A 25 -17.43 -5.45 -3.92
C ALA A 25 -16.60 -6.47 -3.10
N PRO A 26 -15.38 -6.82 -3.56
CA PRO A 26 -14.46 -7.65 -2.79
C PRO A 26 -14.10 -7.04 -1.42
N PRO A 27 -13.53 -7.84 -0.50
CA PRO A 27 -13.03 -7.31 0.77
C PRO A 27 -12.06 -6.14 0.60
N MET A 28 -12.13 -5.19 1.53
CA MET A 28 -11.33 -3.96 1.52
C MET A 28 -10.51 -3.85 2.80
N VAL A 29 -9.29 -3.31 2.69
CA VAL A 29 -8.47 -2.94 3.85
C VAL A 29 -8.17 -1.44 3.76
N ILE A 30 -8.55 -0.70 4.80
CA ILE A 30 -8.35 0.75 4.91
C ILE A 30 -7.28 1.01 5.96
N ILE A 31 -6.07 1.35 5.50
CA ILE A 31 -4.94 1.64 6.37
C ILE A 31 -4.94 3.14 6.68
N ALA A 32 -5.79 3.54 7.62
CA ALA A 32 -5.93 4.91 8.09
C ALA A 32 -6.64 4.98 9.45
N CYS A 33 -6.27 5.98 10.26
CA CYS A 33 -6.79 6.20 11.60
C CYS A 33 -8.32 6.36 11.63
N ASN A 34 -8.95 5.82 12.68
CA ASN A 34 -10.37 6.03 13.02
C ASN A 34 -11.40 5.64 11.93
N THR A 35 -10.99 4.94 10.88
CA THR A 35 -11.89 4.58 9.77
C THR A 35 -12.85 3.45 10.12
N GLY A 36 -12.55 2.68 11.16
CA GLY A 36 -13.35 1.60 11.72
C GLY A 36 -13.84 1.88 13.14
N ARG A 37 -13.97 3.15 13.52
CA ARG A 37 -14.41 3.57 14.86
C ARG A 37 -15.92 3.37 15.07
N PHE A 38 -16.35 2.12 15.21
CA PHE A 38 -17.75 1.70 15.24
C PHE A 38 -18.45 1.91 16.60
N GLU A 39 -17.72 2.33 17.65
CA GLU A 39 -18.32 2.64 18.95
C GLU A 39 -18.97 4.04 19.02
N GLY A 40 -18.86 4.82 17.94
CA GLY A 40 -19.49 6.14 17.80
C GLY A 40 -21.01 6.09 17.62
N HIS A 41 -21.66 7.25 17.73
CA HIS A 41 -23.10 7.38 17.50
C HIS A 41 -23.52 7.31 16.02
N GLU A 42 -22.58 7.62 15.12
CA GLU A 42 -22.78 7.55 13.67
C GLU A 42 -21.97 6.41 13.08
N ASN A 43 -22.46 5.81 12.00
CA ASN A 43 -21.72 4.79 11.26
C ASN A 43 -20.37 5.36 10.81
N CYS A 44 -19.29 4.69 11.18
CA CYS A 44 -17.95 5.03 10.70
C CYS A 44 -17.82 4.79 9.18
N LEU A 45 -16.64 5.11 8.62
CA LEU A 45 -16.40 4.90 7.19
C LEU A 45 -16.53 3.42 6.79
N ALA A 46 -15.95 2.52 7.59
CA ALA A 46 -15.99 1.08 7.32
C ALA A 46 -17.42 0.53 7.36
N GLU A 47 -18.21 0.89 8.38
CA GLU A 47 -19.64 0.53 8.46
C GLU A 47 -20.44 1.10 7.30
N SER A 48 -20.22 2.39 7.00
CA SER A 48 -20.88 3.06 5.88
C SER A 48 -20.61 2.35 4.56
N LEU A 49 -19.38 1.92 4.31
CA LEU A 49 -19.02 1.18 3.10
C LEU A 49 -19.63 -0.23 3.08
N LEU A 50 -19.52 -0.97 4.18
CA LEU A 50 -20.03 -2.34 4.32
C LEU A 50 -21.56 -2.42 4.11
N LEU A 51 -22.30 -1.41 4.57
CA LEU A 51 -23.76 -1.36 4.49
C LEU A 51 -24.30 -0.92 3.12
N MET A 52 -23.44 -0.49 2.19
CA MET A 52 -23.89 -0.10 0.84
C MET A 52 -24.21 -1.34 -0.02
N PRO A 53 -25.25 -1.30 -0.89
CA PRO A 53 -25.62 -2.45 -1.71
C PRO A 53 -24.48 -3.00 -2.60
N ALA A 54 -23.67 -2.12 -3.18
CA ALA A 54 -22.47 -2.51 -3.93
C ALA A 54 -21.17 -2.31 -3.13
N GLY A 55 -21.29 -2.18 -1.80
CA GLY A 55 -20.18 -2.05 -0.88
C GLY A 55 -19.32 -3.31 -0.76
N PRO A 56 -18.13 -3.22 -0.17
CA PRO A 56 -17.30 -4.38 0.12
C PRO A 56 -18.00 -5.35 1.08
N VAL A 57 -17.87 -6.66 0.83
CA VAL A 57 -18.46 -7.71 1.69
C VAL A 57 -17.77 -7.86 3.06
N ALA A 58 -16.57 -7.31 3.20
CA ALA A 58 -15.83 -7.21 4.45
C ALA A 58 -14.88 -6.01 4.40
N VAL A 59 -14.68 -5.34 5.54
CA VAL A 59 -13.77 -4.19 5.67
C VAL A 59 -12.88 -4.38 6.88
N VAL A 60 -11.58 -4.27 6.69
CA VAL A 60 -10.62 -4.10 7.79
C VAL A 60 -10.29 -2.62 7.91
N ALA A 61 -10.43 -2.07 9.11
CA ALA A 61 -10.20 -0.64 9.36
C ALA A 61 -9.75 -0.39 10.80
N ALA A 62 -9.02 0.71 11.01
CA ALA A 62 -8.51 1.06 12.33
C ALA A 62 -9.63 1.66 13.20
N THR A 63 -9.82 1.13 14.41
CA THR A 63 -10.78 1.61 15.42
C THR A 63 -10.28 2.85 16.15
N THR A 64 -8.97 3.11 16.10
CA THR A 64 -8.31 4.24 16.77
C THR A 64 -7.17 4.79 15.90
N GLU A 65 -6.35 5.68 16.43
CA GLU A 65 -5.18 6.28 15.77
C GLU A 65 -4.09 5.24 15.50
N SER A 66 -3.88 4.88 14.24
CA SER A 66 -2.88 3.90 13.81
C SER A 66 -1.52 4.52 13.49
N HIS A 67 -0.42 3.89 13.92
CA HIS A 67 0.94 4.35 13.63
C HIS A 67 1.43 3.92 12.23
N GLU A 68 2.04 4.86 11.51
CA GLU A 68 2.60 4.74 10.16
C GLU A 68 3.55 3.56 9.98
N LEU A 69 4.45 3.31 10.95
CA LEU A 69 5.39 2.19 10.85
C LEU A 69 4.64 0.85 10.80
N THR A 70 3.68 0.68 11.70
CA THR A 70 2.92 -0.57 11.79
C THR A 70 1.97 -0.74 10.60
N ASN A 71 1.37 0.36 10.14
CA ASN A 71 0.62 0.44 8.89
C ASN A 71 1.46 0.02 7.68
N TYR A 72 2.71 0.44 7.59
CA TYR A 72 3.63 0.03 6.54
C TYR A 72 3.88 -1.49 6.58
N PHE A 73 4.24 -2.04 7.74
CA PHE A 73 4.55 -3.46 7.85
C PHE A 73 3.34 -4.35 7.58
N VAL A 74 2.15 -3.98 8.07
CA VAL A 74 0.93 -4.75 7.80
C VAL A 74 0.55 -4.70 6.33
N ALA A 75 0.68 -3.55 5.66
CA ALA A 75 0.45 -3.42 4.22
C ALA A 75 1.40 -4.33 3.41
N LEU A 76 2.68 -4.29 3.75
CA LEU A 76 3.71 -5.11 3.12
C LEU A 76 3.44 -6.61 3.32
N CYS A 77 3.17 -7.02 4.57
CA CYS A 77 2.91 -8.42 4.89
C CYS A 77 1.62 -8.91 4.26
N LEU A 78 0.57 -8.10 4.23
CA LEU A 78 -0.69 -8.42 3.58
C LEU A 78 -0.50 -8.68 2.09
N SER A 79 0.24 -7.80 1.39
CA SER A 79 0.57 -7.98 -0.02
C SER A 79 1.29 -9.31 -0.28
N GLN A 80 2.20 -9.71 0.61
CA GLN A 80 2.88 -10.99 0.53
C GLN A 80 1.95 -12.19 0.78
N GLN A 81 0.97 -12.05 1.70
CA GLN A 81 -0.01 -13.11 1.98
C GLN A 81 -1.00 -13.35 0.83
N LEU A 82 -1.24 -12.36 -0.04
CA LEU A 82 -2.08 -12.56 -1.23
C LEU A 82 -1.50 -13.60 -2.21
N GLY A 83 -0.21 -13.93 -2.13
CA GLY A 83 0.40 -14.99 -2.93
C GLY A 83 0.23 -16.40 -2.35
N GLU A 84 -0.28 -16.52 -1.13
CA GLU A 84 -0.36 -17.76 -0.36
C GLU A 84 -1.71 -18.48 -0.52
N LYS A 85 -1.73 -19.79 -0.33
CA LYS A 85 -2.89 -20.66 -0.60
C LYS A 85 -4.07 -20.52 0.38
N ASN A 86 -4.08 -19.53 1.26
CA ASN A 86 -5.13 -19.36 2.27
C ASN A 86 -6.34 -18.60 1.71
N LYS A 87 -7.39 -19.33 1.33
CA LYS A 87 -8.52 -18.78 0.58
C LYS A 87 -9.43 -17.83 1.37
N ARG A 88 -9.35 -17.73 2.70
CA ARG A 88 -10.27 -16.89 3.49
C ARG A 88 -9.63 -15.56 3.84
N PHE A 89 -10.39 -14.47 3.68
CA PHE A 89 -9.91 -13.11 3.93
C PHE A 89 -9.40 -12.92 5.37
N GLY A 90 -10.15 -13.40 6.37
CA GLY A 90 -9.74 -13.31 7.78
C GLY A 90 -8.43 -14.05 8.07
N SER A 91 -8.20 -15.21 7.44
CA SER A 91 -6.94 -15.97 7.61
C SER A 91 -5.75 -15.25 6.98
N ILE A 92 -5.94 -14.64 5.80
CA ILE A 92 -4.91 -13.82 5.15
C ILE A 92 -4.57 -12.61 6.03
N TRP A 93 -5.59 -11.90 6.52
CA TRP A 93 -5.40 -10.74 7.38
C TRP A 93 -4.67 -11.11 8.68
N LEU A 94 -5.10 -12.17 9.36
CA LEU A 94 -4.48 -12.64 10.59
C LEU A 94 -3.00 -13.02 10.37
N ALA A 95 -2.71 -13.78 9.31
CA ALA A 95 -1.34 -14.15 8.95
C ALA A 95 -0.47 -12.92 8.65
N ALA A 96 -1.03 -11.91 7.97
CA ALA A 96 -0.34 -10.65 7.70
C ALA A 96 0.01 -9.90 8.98
N GLN A 97 -0.93 -9.80 9.93
CA GLN A 97 -0.68 -9.18 11.24
C GLN A 97 0.41 -9.92 12.02
N HIS A 98 0.35 -11.25 12.11
CA HIS A 98 1.37 -12.04 12.79
C HIS A 98 2.77 -11.85 12.20
N LYS A 99 2.85 -11.78 10.86
CA LYS A 99 4.11 -11.53 10.17
C LYS A 99 4.62 -10.11 10.42
N ALA A 100 3.73 -9.11 10.41
CA ALA A 100 4.08 -7.69 10.57
C ALA A 100 4.76 -7.40 11.93
N ILE A 101 4.31 -8.03 13.02
CA ILE A 101 4.90 -7.87 14.37
C ILE A 101 6.39 -8.20 14.37
N ASN A 102 6.76 -9.25 13.63
CA ASN A 102 8.11 -9.79 13.59
C ASN A 102 8.96 -9.20 12.46
N THR A 103 8.34 -8.51 11.50
CA THR A 103 9.04 -7.93 10.36
C THR A 103 9.83 -6.70 10.80
N ARG A 104 11.08 -6.61 10.34
CA ARG A 104 12.03 -5.55 10.67
C ARG A 104 12.60 -4.97 9.38
N ASP A 105 12.74 -3.66 9.36
CA ASP A 105 13.42 -2.91 8.30
C ASP A 105 14.04 -1.68 8.94
N ILE A 106 15.37 -1.70 9.09
CA ILE A 106 16.12 -0.65 9.79
C ILE A 106 15.94 0.72 9.11
N ILE A 107 15.80 0.73 7.79
CA ILE A 107 15.65 1.97 7.03
C ILE A 107 14.26 2.54 7.30
N MET A 108 13.22 1.72 7.17
CA MET A 108 11.84 2.17 7.36
C MET A 108 11.56 2.52 8.82
N GLU A 109 12.09 1.78 9.79
CA GLU A 109 12.01 2.13 11.21
C GLU A 109 12.70 3.45 11.53
N ARG A 110 13.75 3.82 10.79
CA ARG A 110 14.41 5.12 10.98
C ARG A 110 13.62 6.28 10.38
N ILE A 111 12.92 6.04 9.27
CA ILE A 111 12.14 7.06 8.54
C ILE A 111 10.79 7.30 9.23
N LEU A 112 10.13 6.23 9.67
CA LEU A 112 8.74 6.26 10.13
C LEU A 112 8.59 6.31 11.64
N CYS A 113 9.67 6.20 12.42
CA CYS A 113 9.62 6.38 13.87
C CYS A 113 10.49 7.52 14.36
N ASN A 114 9.89 8.33 15.23
CA ASN A 114 10.52 9.36 16.01
C ASN A 114 11.35 8.76 17.16
N ALA A 115 12.18 9.59 17.82
CA ALA A 115 13.08 9.13 18.87
C ALA A 115 12.33 8.53 20.08
N ASP A 116 11.20 9.12 20.45
CA ASP A 116 10.38 8.66 21.59
C ASP A 116 9.66 7.33 21.28
N GLU A 117 9.19 7.15 20.06
CA GLU A 117 8.54 5.91 19.59
C GLU A 117 9.53 4.73 19.55
N LYS A 118 10.82 5.01 19.29
CA LYS A 118 11.86 3.97 19.26
C LYS A 118 12.06 3.29 20.60
N ALA A 119 11.83 4.00 21.71
CA ALA A 119 11.99 3.45 23.05
C ALA A 119 10.97 2.34 23.35
N ASP A 120 9.82 2.31 22.67
CA ASP A 120 8.77 1.32 22.92
C ASP A 120 8.15 0.72 21.63
N LEU A 121 8.99 0.53 20.60
CA LEU A 121 8.59 -0.13 19.35
C LEU A 121 7.94 -1.49 19.55
N ALA A 122 8.33 -2.21 20.60
CA ALA A 122 7.75 -3.51 20.93
C ALA A 122 6.28 -3.38 21.37
N LYS A 123 5.94 -2.38 22.18
CA LYS A 123 4.55 -2.08 22.52
C LYS A 123 3.77 -1.59 21.31
N VAL A 124 4.30 -0.61 20.55
CA VAL A 124 3.64 -0.08 19.34
C VAL A 124 3.23 -1.21 18.39
N ARG A 125 4.13 -2.19 18.17
CA ARG A 125 3.84 -3.38 17.34
C ARG A 125 2.78 -4.31 17.91
N ARG A 126 2.75 -4.50 19.24
CA ARG A 126 1.74 -5.35 19.90
C ARG A 126 0.37 -4.67 19.86
N ASP A 127 0.32 -3.39 20.19
CA ASP A 127 -0.92 -2.61 20.24
C ASP A 127 -1.57 -2.54 18.86
N HIS A 128 -0.78 -2.43 17.79
CA HIS A 128 -1.29 -2.41 16.40
C HIS A 128 -2.26 -3.54 16.05
N ILE A 129 -2.03 -4.75 16.55
CA ILE A 129 -2.88 -5.92 16.27
C ILE A 129 -4.30 -5.71 16.77
N LEU A 130 -4.44 -4.98 17.88
CA LEU A 130 -5.71 -4.72 18.55
C LEU A 130 -6.45 -3.51 17.96
N MET A 131 -5.79 -2.75 17.08
CA MET A 131 -6.31 -1.48 16.56
C MET A 131 -7.11 -1.65 15.28
N TYR A 132 -7.00 -2.79 14.59
CA TYR A 132 -7.73 -3.06 13.35
C TYR A 132 -8.83 -4.07 13.59
N ALA A 133 -10.06 -3.68 13.27
CA ALA A 133 -11.22 -4.56 13.30
C ALA A 133 -11.57 -5.03 11.90
N LEU A 134 -12.00 -6.29 11.77
CA LEU A 134 -12.62 -6.84 10.57
C LEU A 134 -14.14 -6.79 10.76
N LEU A 135 -14.81 -5.97 9.95
CA LEU A 135 -16.27 -5.88 9.87
C LEU A 135 -16.75 -6.71 8.66
N GLY A 136 -17.80 -7.52 8.84
CA GLY A 136 -18.29 -8.46 7.83
C GLY A 136 -17.88 -9.90 8.10
N ASP A 137 -17.85 -10.75 7.06
CA ASP A 137 -17.56 -12.18 7.23
C ASP A 137 -16.06 -12.50 7.08
N PRO A 138 -15.33 -12.87 8.15
CA PRO A 138 -13.93 -13.29 8.05
C PRO A 138 -13.74 -14.59 7.26
N ALA A 139 -14.79 -15.40 7.10
CA ALA A 139 -14.77 -16.63 6.30
C ALA A 139 -14.92 -16.38 4.80
N THR A 140 -15.08 -15.12 4.37
CA THR A 140 -15.20 -14.74 2.95
C THR A 140 -14.06 -15.35 2.12
N PRO A 141 -14.38 -16.17 1.10
CA PRO A 141 -13.38 -16.69 0.19
C PRO A 141 -12.88 -15.61 -0.76
N LEU A 142 -11.56 -15.45 -0.85
CA LEU A 142 -10.90 -14.66 -1.88
C LEU A 142 -10.67 -15.49 -3.14
N HIS A 143 -11.23 -15.02 -4.24
CA HIS A 143 -10.97 -15.54 -5.57
C HIS A 143 -9.80 -14.77 -6.19
N LEU A 144 -8.58 -15.12 -5.76
CA LEU A 144 -7.36 -14.55 -6.33
C LEU A 144 -7.04 -15.24 -7.67
N PRO A 145 -6.40 -14.54 -8.62
CA PRO A 145 -5.97 -15.16 -9.86
C PRO A 145 -5.06 -16.36 -9.62
N ASP A 146 -5.21 -17.41 -10.42
CA ASP A 146 -4.30 -18.55 -10.39
C ASP A 146 -2.88 -18.12 -10.77
N ARG A 147 -1.89 -18.91 -10.33
CA ARG A 147 -0.50 -18.69 -10.74
C ARG A 147 -0.38 -18.77 -12.25
N LEU A 148 0.20 -17.73 -12.85
CA LEU A 148 0.51 -17.69 -14.26
C LEU A 148 1.79 -18.48 -14.53
N HIS A 149 1.68 -19.64 -15.19
CA HIS A 149 2.84 -20.39 -15.64
C HIS A 149 3.37 -19.78 -16.95
N ALA A 150 4.57 -19.20 -16.90
CA ALA A 150 5.24 -18.61 -18.05
C ALA A 150 6.61 -19.26 -18.24
N SER A 151 7.01 -19.50 -19.48
CA SER A 151 8.38 -19.89 -19.82
C SER A 151 9.02 -18.86 -20.74
N VAL A 152 10.34 -18.74 -20.60
CA VAL A 152 11.15 -17.83 -21.39
C VAL A 152 12.37 -18.58 -21.91
N LYS A 153 12.67 -18.42 -23.19
CA LYS A 153 13.84 -19.00 -23.83
C LYS A 153 14.60 -17.92 -24.61
N TYR A 154 15.89 -17.80 -24.33
CA TYR A 154 16.77 -16.97 -25.14
C TYR A 154 17.36 -17.80 -26.28
N THR A 155 17.24 -17.29 -27.49
CA THR A 155 18.03 -17.69 -28.66
C THR A 155 18.93 -16.50 -29.02
N PRO A 156 20.12 -16.71 -29.61
CA PRO A 156 21.03 -15.59 -29.89
C PRO A 156 20.33 -14.43 -30.62
N GLY A 157 20.17 -13.30 -29.92
CA GLY A 157 19.50 -12.10 -30.43
C GLY A 157 17.99 -12.03 -30.25
N THR A 158 17.30 -13.03 -29.68
CA THR A 158 15.83 -13.02 -29.55
C THR A 158 15.33 -13.73 -28.29
N TRP A 159 14.33 -13.13 -27.64
CA TRP A 159 13.61 -13.74 -26.52
C TRP A 159 12.31 -14.36 -27.01
N HIS A 160 12.11 -15.64 -26.71
CA HIS A 160 10.86 -16.35 -26.94
C HIS A 160 10.12 -16.49 -25.62
N TRP A 161 8.85 -16.08 -25.62
CA TRP A 161 7.98 -16.12 -24.45
C TRP A 161 6.84 -17.08 -24.73
N ASP A 162 6.60 -17.99 -23.81
CA ASP A 162 5.39 -18.81 -23.80
C ASP A 162 4.62 -18.47 -22.53
N VAL A 163 3.56 -17.69 -22.69
CA VAL A 163 2.74 -17.19 -21.60
C VAL A 163 1.27 -17.39 -21.97
N PRO A 164 0.55 -18.33 -21.32
CA PRO A 164 -0.85 -18.56 -21.58
C PRO A 164 -1.63 -17.31 -21.16
N LYS A 165 -2.51 -16.82 -22.04
CA LYS A 165 -3.32 -15.65 -21.76
C LYS A 165 -4.36 -15.99 -20.67
N PRO A 166 -4.38 -15.29 -19.52
CA PRO A 166 -5.38 -15.53 -18.49
C PRO A 166 -6.80 -15.29 -19.01
N GLN A 167 -7.76 -16.07 -18.52
CA GLN A 167 -9.17 -15.87 -18.86
C GLN A 167 -9.61 -14.45 -18.45
N GLY A 168 -10.31 -13.76 -19.36
CA GLY A 168 -10.80 -12.40 -19.13
C GLY A 168 -9.76 -11.29 -19.38
N ALA A 169 -8.48 -11.60 -19.56
CA ALA A 169 -7.50 -10.60 -19.97
C ALA A 169 -7.81 -10.11 -21.39
N THR A 170 -7.86 -8.80 -21.62
CA THR A 170 -8.01 -8.25 -22.99
C THR A 170 -6.67 -8.17 -23.70
N LYS A 171 -5.61 -7.85 -22.96
CA LYS A 171 -4.23 -7.71 -23.45
C LYS A 171 -3.25 -8.43 -22.53
N LEU A 172 -2.16 -8.94 -23.10
CA LEU A 172 -1.06 -9.57 -22.38
C LEU A 172 0.25 -8.93 -22.87
N TYR A 173 1.08 -8.49 -21.94
CA TYR A 173 2.41 -7.95 -22.22
C TYR A 173 3.43 -8.83 -21.53
N ALA A 174 4.38 -9.37 -22.31
CA ALA A 174 5.50 -10.14 -21.81
C ALA A 174 6.79 -9.45 -22.27
N GLY A 175 7.78 -9.40 -21.38
CA GLY A 175 9.05 -8.77 -21.66
C GLY A 175 9.98 -8.88 -20.46
N LEU A 176 11.26 -8.60 -20.70
CA LEU A 176 12.20 -8.42 -19.62
C LEU A 176 11.99 -7.06 -19.00
N ARG A 177 11.82 -7.02 -17.69
CA ARG A 177 12.11 -5.80 -16.95
C ARG A 177 13.64 -5.66 -16.95
N PRO A 178 14.22 -4.58 -17.53
CA PRO A 178 15.65 -4.34 -17.36
C PRO A 178 15.96 -4.41 -15.88
N SER A 179 17.06 -5.06 -15.50
CA SER A 179 17.53 -4.92 -14.12
C SER A 179 17.63 -3.42 -13.84
N VAL A 180 17.11 -2.99 -12.70
CA VAL A 180 17.34 -1.61 -12.24
C VAL A 180 18.85 -1.45 -12.30
N GLN A 181 19.34 -0.54 -13.14
CA GLN A 181 20.77 -0.26 -13.21
C GLN A 181 21.19 0.05 -11.78
N VAL A 182 21.99 -0.84 -11.20
CA VAL A 182 22.67 -0.56 -9.95
C VAL A 182 23.62 0.55 -10.32
N LEU A 183 23.21 1.80 -10.06
CA LEU A 183 24.06 2.95 -10.24
C LEU A 183 25.35 2.63 -9.49
N SER A 184 26.46 2.59 -10.21
CA SER A 184 27.78 2.35 -9.65
C SER A 184 27.93 3.26 -8.44
N ARG A 185 28.04 2.68 -7.24
CA ARG A 185 28.24 3.44 -6.01
C ARG A 185 29.66 3.97 -6.02
N ILE A 186 29.92 5.00 -6.80
CA ILE A 186 31.18 5.72 -6.81
C ILE A 186 30.87 7.19 -7.04
N ALA A 187 30.84 7.93 -5.94
CA ALA A 187 31.72 9.09 -5.89
C ALA A 187 32.75 8.79 -4.78
N PRO A 188 34.05 9.04 -4.98
CA PRO A 188 34.94 9.32 -3.84
C PRO A 188 34.29 10.43 -2.99
N GLN A 189 34.66 10.58 -1.72
CA GLN A 189 34.19 11.69 -0.87
C GLN A 189 34.15 12.99 -1.67
N SER A 190 32.98 13.35 -2.20
CA SER A 190 32.85 14.55 -2.99
C SER A 190 32.84 15.67 -1.97
N GLU A 191 33.77 16.60 -2.09
CA GLU A 191 33.73 17.81 -1.28
C GLU A 191 32.31 18.38 -1.32
N LYS A 192 31.79 18.75 -0.16
CA LYS A 192 30.39 19.18 0.03
C LYS A 192 29.95 20.23 -1.00
N ALA A 193 30.87 21.10 -1.44
CA ALA A 193 30.64 22.11 -2.46
C ALA A 193 30.36 21.50 -3.85
N ALA A 194 31.09 20.47 -4.27
CA ALA A 194 30.89 19.79 -5.54
C ALA A 194 29.54 19.03 -5.56
N ALA A 195 29.19 18.37 -4.46
CA ALA A 195 27.89 17.71 -4.32
C ALA A 195 26.73 18.71 -4.39
N LEU A 196 26.86 19.87 -3.73
CA LEU A 196 25.84 20.92 -3.75
C LEU A 196 25.63 21.47 -5.16
N LYS A 197 26.71 21.68 -5.92
CA LYS A 197 26.65 22.16 -7.31
C LYS A 197 25.92 21.17 -8.22
N LEU A 198 26.22 19.87 -8.11
CA LEU A 198 25.53 18.82 -8.87
C LEU A 198 24.05 18.72 -8.49
N PHE A 199 23.74 18.86 -7.20
CA PHE A 199 22.36 18.87 -6.72
C PHE A 199 21.57 20.07 -7.27
N GLN A 200 22.16 21.27 -7.28
CA GLN A 200 21.56 22.46 -7.89
C GLN A 200 21.34 22.27 -9.40
N GLN A 201 22.35 21.79 -10.13
CA GLN A 201 22.21 21.51 -11.56
C GLN A 201 21.10 20.50 -11.86
N ALA A 202 20.96 19.47 -11.04
CA ALA A 202 19.86 18.50 -11.17
C ALA A 202 18.50 19.18 -10.93
N ASN A 203 18.37 19.99 -9.86
CA ASN A 203 17.12 20.71 -9.59
C ASN A 203 16.76 21.67 -10.73
N ASP A 204 17.73 22.40 -11.28
CA ASP A 204 17.54 23.30 -12.42
C ASP A 204 17.07 22.53 -13.65
N THR A 205 17.72 21.40 -13.94
CA THR A 205 17.38 20.53 -15.09
C THR A 205 15.96 19.98 -14.99
N PHE A 206 15.52 19.61 -13.79
CA PHE A 206 14.19 19.04 -13.55
C PHE A 206 13.13 20.08 -13.15
N ALA A 207 13.47 21.38 -13.15
CA ALA A 207 12.64 22.45 -12.59
C ALA A 207 12.08 22.11 -11.20
N PHE A 208 12.84 21.36 -10.40
CA PHE A 208 12.43 20.90 -9.08
C PHE A 208 12.61 22.03 -8.07
N LYS A 209 11.49 22.53 -7.53
CA LYS A 209 11.51 23.51 -6.43
C LYS A 209 11.61 22.77 -5.10
N PRO A 210 12.71 22.91 -4.34
CA PRO A 210 12.86 22.24 -3.06
C PRO A 210 11.82 22.75 -2.06
N LEU A 211 11.32 21.85 -1.21
CA LEU A 211 10.20 22.09 -0.28
C LEU A 211 10.39 23.32 0.64
N ARG A 212 11.64 23.73 0.92
CA ARG A 212 11.95 24.88 1.79
C ARG A 212 11.53 26.22 1.17
N GLU A 213 11.42 26.31 -0.14
CA GLU A 213 10.95 27.53 -0.82
C GLU A 213 9.43 27.72 -0.74
N PHE A 214 8.68 26.72 -0.27
CA PHE A 214 7.24 26.82 -0.03
C PHE A 214 6.89 27.23 1.40
N ALA A 215 7.87 27.29 2.32
CA ALA A 215 7.65 27.57 3.75
C ALA A 215 7.91 29.02 4.15
N ALA A 216 8.14 29.93 3.19
CA ALA A 216 8.45 31.33 3.46
C ALA A 216 7.25 32.29 3.30
N ASP A 217 6.11 31.80 2.80
CA ASP A 217 4.90 32.59 2.53
C ASP A 217 3.66 32.11 3.33
N GLU A 218 3.84 31.70 4.59
CA GLU A 218 2.75 31.61 5.59
C GLU A 218 3.12 32.35 6.88
#